data_AF-L8DIS8-F1
#
_entry.id   AF-L8DIS8-F1
#
_cell.length_a   1.000
_cell.length_b   1.000
_cell.length_c   1.000
_cell.angle_alpha   90.00
_cell.angle_beta   90.00
_cell.angle_gamma   90.00
#
_symmetry.space_group_name_H-M   'P 1'
#
loop_
_entity.id
_entity.type
_entity.pdbx_description
1 polymer ?
#
loop_
_entity_poly.entity_id
_entity_poly.type
_entity_poly.pdbx_seq_one_letter_code
_entity_poly.pdbx_strand_id
1 'polypeptide(L)'
;MIVVTLVLLALAALAAVVPTRWQWLNTATATALLGVAAILATVAGPAHGLGHAAGVVLSVVAAALGGTAAVPTVFRVARRQNDSTGDDPVEPLRGGLTIGVLERVAVAVSILAGWPEGIAIVLAVKGLARYPELRESHASEQFIIGTFASVLWALAAAGVGTALIN
;
A
#
# COMPACT_ATOMS: atom_id res chain seq x y z
N MET A 1 -4.05 23.53 -6.99
CA MET A 1 -4.40 22.08 -6.97
C MET A 1 -3.25 21.23 -6.45
N ILE A 2 -2.03 21.41 -6.96
CA ILE A 2 -0.81 20.69 -6.49
C ILE A 2 -0.67 20.67 -4.96
N VAL A 3 -0.68 21.85 -4.29
CA VAL A 3 -0.54 21.93 -2.82
C VAL A 3 -1.62 21.12 -2.09
N VAL A 4 -2.85 21.16 -2.58
CA VAL A 4 -3.97 20.40 -1.99
C VAL A 4 -3.72 18.90 -2.14
N THR A 5 -3.29 18.44 -3.31
CA THR A 5 -2.94 17.04 -3.55
C THR A 5 -1.81 16.57 -2.63
N LEU A 6 -0.75 17.38 -2.44
CA LEU A 6 0.34 17.08 -1.52
C LEU A 6 -0.17 16.95 -0.08
N VAL A 7 -1.02 17.88 0.37
CA VAL A 7 -1.63 17.82 1.70
C VAL A 7 -2.47 16.55 1.85
N LEU A 8 -3.27 16.18 0.83
CA LEU A 8 -4.08 14.95 0.87
C LEU A 8 -3.22 13.68 0.94
N LEU A 9 -2.09 13.62 0.23
CA LEU A 9 -1.13 12.51 0.35
C LEU A 9 -0.55 12.40 1.76
N ALA A 10 -0.15 13.54 2.35
CA ALA A 10 0.33 13.57 3.73
C ALA A 10 -0.75 13.12 4.73
N LEU A 11 -1.97 13.60 4.57
CA LEU A 11 -3.11 13.21 5.42
C LEU A 11 -3.48 11.74 5.26
N ALA A 12 -3.44 11.19 4.03
CA ALA A 12 -3.68 9.77 3.78
C ALA A 12 -2.63 8.90 4.50
N ALA A 13 -1.36 9.30 4.45
CA ALA A 13 -0.28 8.61 5.14
C ALA A 13 -0.44 8.67 6.67
N LEU A 14 -0.78 9.84 7.22
CA LEU A 14 -1.01 10.02 8.66
C LEU A 14 -2.23 9.23 9.15
N ALA A 15 -3.35 9.28 8.42
CA ALA A 15 -4.58 8.57 8.76
C ALA A 15 -4.37 7.06 8.92
N ALA A 16 -3.43 6.47 8.18
CA ALA A 16 -3.13 5.05 8.27
C ALA A 16 -2.39 4.63 9.55
N VAL A 17 -1.72 5.56 10.24
CA VAL A 17 -0.90 5.26 11.42
C VAL A 17 -1.55 5.70 12.73
N VAL A 18 -2.68 6.42 12.67
CA VAL A 18 -3.40 6.87 13.88
C VAL A 18 -3.84 5.64 14.71
N PRO A 19 -3.42 5.51 15.98
CA PRO A 19 -3.86 4.41 16.81
C PRO A 19 -5.37 4.55 17.09
N THR A 20 -6.16 3.63 16.55
CA THR A 20 -7.61 3.58 16.76
C THR A 20 -8.06 2.15 17.04
N ARG A 21 -9.12 2.02 17.86
CA ARG A 21 -9.80 0.74 18.08
C ARG A 21 -10.61 0.29 16.84
N TRP A 22 -10.90 1.20 15.89
CA TRP A 22 -11.66 0.92 14.67
C TRP A 22 -10.75 1.02 13.44
N GLN A 23 -9.81 0.09 13.25
CA GLN A 23 -8.81 0.15 12.18
C GLN A 23 -9.42 0.31 10.76
N TRP A 24 -10.63 -0.19 10.54
CA TRP A 24 -11.34 -0.01 9.27
C TRP A 24 -11.70 1.45 8.95
N LEU A 25 -11.87 2.31 9.98
CA LEU A 25 -12.04 3.74 9.77
C LEU A 25 -10.77 4.36 9.20
N ASN A 26 -9.59 4.01 9.73
CA ASN A 26 -8.31 4.50 9.19
C ASN A 26 -8.13 4.10 7.73
N THR A 27 -8.41 2.84 7.38
CA THR A 27 -8.32 2.39 5.98
C THR A 27 -9.31 3.13 5.11
N ALA A 28 -10.57 3.30 5.54
CA ALA A 28 -11.58 4.01 4.77
C ALA A 28 -11.18 5.49 4.57
N THR A 29 -10.73 6.17 5.61
CA THR A 29 -10.26 7.56 5.55
C THR A 29 -9.03 7.71 4.67
N ALA A 30 -8.02 6.85 4.85
CA ALA A 30 -6.80 6.90 4.04
C ALA A 30 -7.10 6.62 2.55
N THR A 31 -7.97 5.64 2.26
CA THR A 31 -8.40 5.31 0.89
C THR A 31 -9.18 6.47 0.27
N ALA A 32 -10.10 7.09 1.01
CA ALA A 32 -10.87 8.22 0.54
C ALA A 32 -9.96 9.43 0.25
N LEU A 33 -9.05 9.77 1.16
CA LEU A 33 -8.08 10.85 0.97
C LEU A 33 -7.18 10.58 -0.24
N LEU A 34 -6.71 9.34 -0.41
CA LEU A 34 -5.90 8.95 -1.56
C LEU A 34 -6.69 9.01 -2.88
N GLY A 35 -7.96 8.60 -2.87
CA GLY A 35 -8.85 8.69 -4.03
C GLY A 35 -9.11 10.14 -4.45
N VAL A 36 -9.36 11.03 -3.49
CA VAL A 36 -9.48 12.47 -3.76
C VAL A 36 -8.15 13.05 -4.26
N ALA A 37 -7.02 12.65 -3.68
CA ALA A 37 -5.70 13.07 -4.16
C ALA A 37 -5.46 12.63 -5.61
N ALA A 38 -5.84 11.41 -5.98
CA ALA A 38 -5.74 10.90 -7.35
C ALA A 38 -6.55 11.74 -8.34
N ILE A 39 -7.81 12.05 -8.00
CA ILE A 39 -8.67 12.88 -8.85
C ILE A 39 -8.10 14.30 -8.98
N LEU A 40 -7.60 14.89 -7.90
CA LEU A 40 -7.02 16.23 -7.96
C LEU A 40 -5.69 16.25 -8.71
N ALA A 41 -4.89 15.19 -8.66
CA ALA A 41 -3.64 15.08 -9.40
C ALA A 41 -3.86 15.15 -10.92
N THR A 42 -4.89 14.48 -11.45
CA THR A 42 -5.16 14.47 -12.90
C THR A 42 -5.54 15.84 -13.48
N VAL A 43 -5.97 16.78 -12.63
CA VAL A 43 -6.34 18.14 -13.04
C VAL A 43 -5.36 19.22 -12.53
N ALA A 44 -4.36 18.84 -11.73
CA ALA A 44 -3.45 19.79 -11.08
C ALA A 44 -2.35 20.33 -12.01
N GLY A 45 -2.03 19.59 -13.07
CA GLY A 45 -0.86 19.82 -13.91
C GLY A 45 0.47 19.43 -13.23
N PRO A 46 1.57 19.34 -13.99
CA PRO A 46 2.84 18.85 -13.47
C PRO A 46 3.43 19.80 -12.41
N ALA A 47 3.89 19.23 -11.31
CA ALA A 47 4.57 19.93 -10.23
C ALA A 47 6.03 20.16 -10.59
N HIS A 48 6.53 21.36 -10.28
CA HIS A 48 7.89 21.78 -10.57
C HIS A 48 8.62 22.17 -9.26
N GLY A 49 9.95 22.10 -9.26
CA GLY A 49 10.79 22.51 -8.13
C GLY A 49 10.47 21.73 -6.85
N LEU A 50 10.20 22.44 -5.74
CA LEU A 50 9.88 21.82 -4.45
C LEU A 50 8.61 20.96 -4.48
N GLY A 51 7.63 21.30 -5.33
CA GLY A 51 6.40 20.52 -5.47
C GLY A 51 6.66 19.13 -6.03
N HIS A 52 7.61 19.00 -6.95
CA HIS A 52 8.05 17.72 -7.50
C HIS A 52 8.70 16.86 -6.42
N ALA A 53 9.69 17.41 -5.70
CA ALA A 53 10.38 16.68 -4.64
C ALA A 53 9.43 16.25 -3.52
N ALA A 54 8.51 17.13 -3.11
CA ALA A 54 7.48 16.83 -2.13
C ALA A 54 6.51 15.74 -2.64
N GLY A 55 6.13 15.78 -3.92
CA GLY A 55 5.28 14.75 -4.54
C GLY A 55 5.91 13.36 -4.48
N VAL A 56 7.17 13.24 -4.87
CA VAL A 56 7.93 11.97 -4.78
C VAL A 56 7.95 11.46 -3.34
N VAL A 57 8.40 12.29 -2.39
CA VAL A 57 8.56 11.88 -0.99
C VAL A 57 7.22 11.49 -0.38
N LEU A 58 6.18 12.30 -0.58
CA LEU A 58 4.85 12.04 0.00
C LEU A 58 4.17 10.82 -0.61
N SER A 59 4.36 10.55 -1.91
CA SER A 59 3.88 9.30 -2.53
C SER A 59 4.56 8.07 -1.96
N VAL A 60 5.88 8.11 -1.74
CA VAL A 60 6.62 6.99 -1.12
C VAL A 60 6.19 6.80 0.34
N VAL A 61 6.02 7.89 1.10
CA VAL A 61 5.56 7.83 2.49
C VAL A 61 4.13 7.28 2.57
N ALA A 62 3.22 7.73 1.70
CA ALA A 62 1.85 7.23 1.63
C ALA A 62 1.79 5.75 1.22
N ALA A 63 2.67 5.31 0.31
CA ALA A 63 2.80 3.90 -0.04
C ALA A 63 3.31 3.07 1.15
N ALA A 64 4.38 3.50 1.81
CA ALA A 64 5.02 2.79 2.91
C ALA A 64 4.07 2.63 4.12
N LEU A 65 3.41 3.72 4.52
CA LEU A 65 2.57 3.78 5.71
C LEU A 65 1.14 3.27 5.47
N GLY A 66 0.52 3.57 4.34
CA GLY A 66 -0.90 3.23 4.18
C GLY A 66 -1.22 1.73 4.17
N GLY A 67 -0.24 0.90 3.79
CA GLY A 67 -0.34 -0.56 3.91
C GLY A 67 -0.45 -1.08 5.35
N THR A 68 -0.10 -0.29 6.38
CA THR A 68 -0.20 -0.72 7.78
C THR A 68 -1.64 -0.81 8.27
N ALA A 69 -2.55 0.01 7.71
CA ALA A 69 -3.98 -0.08 7.98
C ALA A 69 -4.70 -0.96 6.95
N ALA A 70 -4.35 -0.82 5.66
CA ALA A 70 -5.05 -1.49 4.58
C ALA A 70 -4.97 -3.02 4.66
N VAL A 71 -3.77 -3.58 4.86
CA VAL A 71 -3.54 -5.03 4.83
C VAL A 71 -4.32 -5.76 5.96
N PRO A 72 -4.25 -5.35 7.25
CA PRO A 72 -5.07 -5.96 8.30
C PRO A 72 -6.58 -5.88 8.04
N THR A 73 -7.06 -4.78 7.46
CA THR A 73 -8.49 -4.64 7.16
C THR A 73 -8.96 -5.56 6.05
N VAL A 74 -8.14 -5.78 5.01
CA VAL A 74 -8.42 -6.78 3.97
C VAL A 74 -8.45 -8.17 4.58
N PHE A 75 -7.50 -8.52 5.45
CA PHE A 75 -7.52 -9.80 6.16
C PHE A 75 -8.77 -9.98 7.02
N ARG A 76 -9.25 -8.92 7.69
CA ARG A 76 -10.50 -8.99 8.48
C ARG A 76 -11.71 -9.27 7.60
N VAL A 77 -11.76 -8.70 6.39
CA VAL A 77 -12.83 -8.95 5.43
C VAL A 77 -12.75 -10.37 4.86
N ALA A 78 -11.54 -10.82 4.48
CA ALA A 78 -11.32 -12.17 3.97
C ALA A 78 -11.65 -13.25 5.01
N ARG A 79 -11.25 -13.08 6.27
CA ARG A 79 -11.58 -14.01 7.36
C ARG A 79 -13.08 -14.12 7.61
N ARG A 80 -13.81 -12.99 7.54
CA ARG A 80 -15.28 -12.98 7.71
C ARG A 80 -16.00 -13.84 6.66
N GLN A 81 -15.39 -14.05 5.49
CA GLN A 81 -15.95 -14.93 4.45
C GLN A 81 -15.66 -16.42 4.77
N ASN A 82 -14.46 -16.71 5.30
CA ASN A 82 -14.00 -18.06 5.63
C ASN A 82 -14.53 -18.61 6.96
N ASP A 83 -14.95 -17.77 7.91
CA ASP A 83 -15.63 -18.20 9.15
C ASP A 83 -16.94 -18.96 8.87
N SER A 84 -17.47 -18.88 7.65
CA SER A 84 -18.59 -19.71 7.16
C SER A 84 -18.21 -21.20 6.99
N THR A 85 -16.93 -21.54 7.07
CA THR A 85 -16.37 -22.86 6.71
C THR A 85 -15.71 -23.60 7.89
N GLY A 86 -15.58 -22.97 9.07
CA GLY A 86 -15.20 -23.65 10.33
C GLY A 86 -13.72 -23.98 10.51
N ASP A 87 -12.80 -23.31 9.83
CA ASP A 87 -11.34 -23.53 9.97
C ASP A 87 -10.75 -22.81 11.20
N ASP A 88 -9.76 -23.46 11.84
CA ASP A 88 -9.06 -22.97 13.02
C ASP A 88 -8.28 -21.65 12.76
N PRO A 89 -8.09 -20.79 13.79
CA PRO A 89 -7.42 -19.50 13.64
C PRO A 89 -5.92 -19.67 13.31
N VAL A 90 -5.59 -19.48 12.03
CA VAL A 90 -4.21 -19.53 11.52
C VAL A 90 -3.39 -18.34 12.04
N GLU A 91 -2.23 -18.66 12.62
CA GLU A 91 -1.29 -17.69 13.18
C GLU A 91 -0.57 -16.90 12.05
N PRO A 92 -0.54 -15.56 12.08
CA PRO A 92 0.12 -14.78 11.04
C PRO A 92 1.63 -15.04 10.97
N LEU A 93 2.17 -15.07 9.75
CA LEU A 93 3.61 -15.17 9.51
C LEU A 93 4.36 -14.00 10.21
N ARG A 94 5.41 -14.33 10.97
CA ARG A 94 6.22 -13.35 11.71
C ARG A 94 6.98 -12.42 10.74
N GLY A 95 7.18 -11.16 11.14
CA GLY A 95 7.97 -10.17 10.39
C GLY A 95 7.29 -9.51 9.18
N GLY A 96 5.99 -9.74 8.96
CA GLY A 96 5.27 -9.22 7.79
C GLY A 96 5.26 -7.69 7.65
N LEU A 97 5.29 -6.93 8.77
CA LEU A 97 5.25 -5.47 8.74
C LEU A 97 6.49 -4.85 8.11
N THR A 98 7.69 -5.22 8.59
CA THR A 98 8.96 -4.65 8.12
C THR A 98 9.22 -5.00 6.66
N ILE A 99 9.00 -6.27 6.28
CA ILE A 99 9.12 -6.73 4.88
C ILE A 99 8.11 -5.99 4.00
N GLY A 100 6.88 -5.80 4.49
CA GLY A 100 5.85 -5.05 3.77
C GLY A 100 6.22 -3.58 3.54
N VAL A 101 6.86 -2.91 4.50
CA VAL A 101 7.33 -1.52 4.30
C VAL A 101 8.40 -1.46 3.20
N LEU A 102 9.39 -2.36 3.25
CA LEU A 102 10.46 -2.41 2.25
C LEU A 102 9.92 -2.69 0.85
N GLU A 103 9.00 -3.63 0.73
CA GLU A 103 8.31 -3.95 -0.53
C GLU A 103 7.56 -2.74 -1.09
N ARG A 104 6.75 -2.06 -0.26
CA ARG A 104 5.95 -0.90 -0.74
C ARG A 104 6.84 0.27 -1.16
N VAL A 105 7.94 0.51 -0.45
CA VAL A 105 8.94 1.51 -0.87
C VAL A 105 9.55 1.12 -2.21
N ALA A 106 9.98 -0.14 -2.37
CA ALA A 106 10.58 -0.61 -3.61
C ALA A 106 9.61 -0.53 -4.81
N VAL A 107 8.35 -0.92 -4.61
CA VAL A 107 7.28 -0.80 -5.61
C VAL A 107 7.05 0.67 -5.98
N ALA A 108 6.91 1.55 -4.99
CA ALA A 108 6.66 2.96 -5.23
C ALA A 108 7.82 3.63 -5.98
N VAL A 109 9.06 3.36 -5.57
CA VAL A 109 10.26 3.88 -6.24
C VAL A 109 10.36 3.35 -7.66
N SER A 110 10.05 2.07 -7.91
CA SER A 110 10.06 1.49 -9.26
C SER A 110 9.13 2.24 -10.22
N ILE A 111 7.91 2.55 -9.77
CA ILE A 111 6.94 3.33 -10.56
C ILE A 111 7.40 4.77 -10.76
N LEU A 112 7.83 5.45 -9.69
CA LEU A 112 8.23 6.86 -9.75
C LEU A 112 9.53 7.07 -10.54
N ALA A 113 10.41 6.07 -10.59
CA ALA A 113 11.62 6.07 -11.41
C ALA A 113 11.36 5.71 -12.89
N GLY A 114 10.13 5.38 -13.26
CA GLY A 114 9.78 4.96 -14.63
C GLY A 114 10.27 3.56 -14.99
N TRP A 115 10.53 2.69 -14.01
CA TRP A 115 10.99 1.32 -14.19
C TRP A 115 10.00 0.32 -13.58
N PRO A 116 8.81 0.12 -14.20
CA PRO A 116 7.76 -0.74 -13.65
C PRO A 116 8.17 -2.21 -13.53
N GLU A 117 9.16 -2.67 -14.30
CA GLU A 117 9.71 -4.03 -14.24
C GLU A 117 10.31 -4.34 -12.86
N GLY A 118 10.73 -3.32 -12.11
CA GLY A 118 11.21 -3.46 -10.73
C GLY A 118 10.17 -4.13 -9.80
N ILE A 119 8.88 -3.98 -10.07
CA ILE A 119 7.81 -4.64 -9.31
C ILE A 119 7.90 -6.16 -9.43
N ALA A 120 8.16 -6.67 -10.64
CA ALA A 120 8.28 -8.11 -10.88
C ALA A 120 9.47 -8.69 -10.09
N ILE A 121 10.59 -7.95 -10.02
CA ILE A 121 11.77 -8.34 -9.25
C ILE A 121 11.44 -8.39 -7.75
N VAL A 122 10.82 -7.34 -7.21
CA VAL A 122 10.44 -7.26 -5.79
C VAL A 122 9.52 -8.42 -5.40
N LEU A 123 8.50 -8.67 -6.21
CA LEU A 123 7.55 -9.77 -5.99
C LEU A 123 8.22 -11.14 -6.09
N ALA A 124 9.11 -11.33 -7.07
CA ALA A 124 9.86 -12.57 -7.24
C ALA A 124 10.76 -12.86 -6.03
N VAL A 125 11.55 -11.86 -5.58
CA VAL A 125 12.42 -11.99 -4.40
C VAL A 125 11.61 -12.33 -3.15
N LYS A 126 10.48 -11.64 -2.94
CA LYS A 126 9.60 -11.90 -1.79
C LYS A 126 8.98 -13.30 -1.84
N GLY A 127 8.53 -13.74 -3.02
CA GLY A 127 7.97 -15.07 -3.22
C GLY A 127 8.99 -16.19 -2.98
N LEU A 128 10.21 -16.03 -3.51
CA LEU A 128 11.30 -16.99 -3.31
C LEU A 128 11.70 -17.13 -1.84
N ALA A 129 11.79 -16.01 -1.12
CA ALA A 129 12.16 -16.01 0.30
C ALA A 129 11.15 -16.78 1.19
N ARG A 130 9.88 -16.84 0.81
CA ARG A 130 8.83 -17.54 1.55
C ARG A 130 8.42 -18.88 0.96
N TYR A 131 9.00 -19.30 -0.17
CA TYR A 131 8.65 -20.56 -0.83
C TYR A 131 8.59 -21.78 0.11
N PRO A 132 9.52 -21.97 1.10
CA PRO A 132 9.43 -23.07 2.04
C PRO A 132 8.19 -23.03 2.97
N GLU A 133 7.72 -21.83 3.31
CA GLU A 133 6.59 -21.57 4.21
C GLU A 133 5.23 -21.70 3.49
N LEU A 134 5.21 -21.54 2.16
CA LEU A 134 4.00 -21.58 1.33
C LEU A 134 3.55 -23.02 0.97
N ARG A 135 4.15 -24.05 1.58
CA ARG A 135 3.78 -25.44 1.35
C ARG A 135 2.44 -25.81 1.98
N GLU A 136 1.99 -25.03 2.96
CA GLU A 136 0.64 -25.13 3.52
C GLU A 136 -0.33 -24.27 2.69
N SER A 137 -1.46 -24.85 2.27
CA SER A 137 -2.47 -24.19 1.43
C SER A 137 -2.95 -22.86 2.02
N HIS A 138 -3.25 -22.85 3.32
CA HIS A 138 -3.76 -21.68 4.03
C HIS A 138 -2.72 -20.55 4.17
N ALA A 139 -1.44 -20.90 4.34
CA ALA A 139 -0.35 -19.92 4.38
C ALA A 139 -0.13 -19.26 3.01
N SER A 140 -0.29 -20.03 1.93
CA SER A 140 -0.19 -19.54 0.56
C SER A 140 -1.28 -18.51 0.22
N GLU A 141 -2.54 -18.81 0.55
CA GLU A 141 -3.65 -17.88 0.32
C GLU A 141 -3.47 -16.56 1.08
N GLN A 142 -3.09 -16.62 2.35
CA GLN A 142 -2.83 -15.41 3.15
C GLN A 142 -1.68 -14.59 2.59
N PHE A 143 -0.61 -15.24 2.14
CA PHE A 143 0.52 -14.57 1.51
C PHE A 143 0.12 -13.85 0.23
N ILE A 144 -0.68 -14.49 -0.62
CA ILE A 144 -1.20 -13.91 -1.87
C ILE A 144 -2.10 -12.71 -1.58
N ILE A 145 -3.11 -12.87 -0.72
CA ILE A 145 -4.05 -11.79 -0.35
C ILE A 145 -3.30 -10.60 0.25
N GLY A 146 -2.39 -10.86 1.20
CA GLY A 146 -1.63 -9.80 1.87
C GLY A 146 -0.70 -9.05 0.90
N THR A 147 -0.05 -9.78 -0.01
CA THR A 147 0.85 -9.19 -1.01
C THR A 147 0.08 -8.34 -2.01
N PHE A 148 -1.01 -8.86 -2.60
CA PHE A 148 -1.82 -8.10 -3.54
C PHE A 148 -2.42 -6.84 -2.91
N ALA A 149 -2.96 -6.93 -1.68
CA ALA A 149 -3.49 -5.77 -0.97
C ALA A 149 -2.41 -4.71 -0.73
N SER A 150 -1.22 -5.13 -0.30
CA SER A 150 -0.06 -4.24 -0.03
C SER A 150 0.42 -3.55 -1.31
N VAL A 151 0.56 -4.29 -2.41
CA VAL A 151 1.05 -3.76 -3.69
C VAL A 151 0.03 -2.85 -4.35
N LEU A 152 -1.26 -3.20 -4.35
CA LEU A 152 -2.33 -2.33 -4.87
C LEU A 152 -2.33 -0.96 -4.18
N TRP A 153 -2.14 -0.96 -2.86
CA TRP A 153 -2.00 0.28 -2.11
C TRP A 153 -0.79 1.11 -2.56
N ALA A 154 0.38 0.47 -2.66
CA ALA A 154 1.60 1.15 -3.09
C ALA A 154 1.50 1.70 -4.52
N LEU A 155 0.88 0.94 -5.42
CA LEU A 155 0.60 1.37 -6.79
C LEU A 155 -0.32 2.58 -6.84
N ALA A 156 -1.39 2.59 -6.02
CA ALA A 156 -2.28 3.74 -5.95
C ALA A 156 -1.53 5.00 -5.48
N ALA A 157 -0.76 4.91 -4.39
CA ALA A 157 0.02 6.02 -3.87
C ALA A 157 1.11 6.52 -4.84
N ALA A 158 1.81 5.61 -5.50
CA ALA A 158 2.80 5.94 -6.51
C ALA A 158 2.16 6.55 -7.76
N GLY A 159 1.01 6.05 -8.21
CA GLY A 159 0.26 6.58 -9.34
C GLY A 159 -0.18 8.03 -9.14
N VAL A 160 -0.59 8.41 -7.93
CA VAL A 160 -0.85 9.83 -7.61
C VAL A 160 0.42 10.68 -7.77
N GLY A 161 1.58 10.16 -7.35
CA GLY A 161 2.86 10.83 -7.51
C GLY A 161 3.26 10.99 -8.97
N THR A 162 3.13 9.91 -9.76
CA THR A 162 3.38 9.92 -11.22
C THR A 162 2.49 10.96 -11.92
N ALA A 163 1.21 11.06 -11.56
CA ALA A 163 0.30 12.05 -12.12
C ALA A 163 0.60 13.50 -11.69
N LEU A 164 1.31 13.69 -10.57
CA LEU A 164 1.77 15.01 -10.14
C LEU A 164 3.09 15.41 -10.79
N ILE A 165 3.91 14.47 -11.22
CA ILE A 165 5.28 14.72 -11.67
C ILE A 165 5.38 14.83 -13.19
N ASN A 166 4.53 14.10 -13.92
CA ASN A 166 4.47 14.08 -15.38
C ASN A 166 3.32 14.94 -15.90
#